data_AF-A0A3D3C198-F1
#
_entry.id   AF-A0A3D3C198-F1
#
_cell.length_a   1.000
_cell.length_b   1.000
_cell.length_c   1.000
_cell.angle_alpha   90.00
_cell.angle_beta   90.00
_cell.angle_gamma   90.00
#
_symmetry.space_group_name_H-M   'P 1'
#
loop_
_entity.id
_entity.type
_entity.pdbx_description
1 polymer ?
#
loop_
_entity_poly.entity_id
_entity_poly.type
_entity_poly.pdbx_seq_one_letter_code
_entity_poly.pdbx_strand_id
1 'polypeptide(L)' 'LSPAAGSTKAKKRVGRGIGSGWGKTCGSGHKGQKSRSGGTV' A
#
# COMPACT_ATOMS: atom_id res chain seq x y z
N LEU A 1 27.75 1.24 13.26
CA LEU A 1 27.01 2.49 12.95
C LEU A 1 25.54 2.15 12.78
N SER A 2 24.65 2.75 13.56
CA SER A 2 23.20 2.65 13.39
C SER A 2 22.64 3.98 12.88
N PRO A 3 21.57 3.97 12.07
CA PRO A 3 20.96 5.21 11.62
C PRO A 3 20.31 5.96 12.80
N ALA A 4 20.19 7.29 12.66
CA ALA A 4 19.46 8.11 13.62
C ALA A 4 18.00 7.64 13.75
N ALA A 5 17.41 7.80 14.94
CA ALA A 5 16.03 7.40 15.18
C ALA A 5 15.08 8.08 14.17
N GLY A 6 14.21 7.29 13.52
CA GLY A 6 13.27 7.78 12.51
C GLY A 6 13.86 8.04 11.12
N SER A 7 15.17 7.89 10.93
CA SER A 7 15.83 8.00 9.63
C SER A 7 15.30 6.96 8.63
N THR A 8 14.97 5.75 9.11
CA THR A 8 14.40 4.69 8.29
C THR A 8 12.97 4.36 8.73
N LYS A 9 12.05 4.33 7.77
CA LYS A 9 10.65 3.92 7.97
C LYS A 9 10.37 2.66 7.16
N ALA A 10 9.64 1.72 7.74
CA ALA A 10 9.22 0.52 7.02
C ALA A 10 8.28 0.89 5.86
N LYS A 11 8.54 0.31 4.68
CA LYS A 11 7.65 0.48 3.53
C LYS A 11 6.33 -0.23 3.79
N LYS A 12 5.23 0.45 3.49
CA LYS A 12 3.89 -0.14 3.49
C LYS A 12 3.80 -1.23 2.42
N ARG A 13 3.35 -2.43 2.80
CA ARG A 13 3.07 -3.53 1.87
C ARG A 13 1.57 -3.82 1.83
N VAL A 14 0.93 -3.51 0.71
CA VAL A 14 -0.50 -3.74 0.49
C VAL A 14 -0.81 -5.22 0.25
N GLY A 15 -2.07 -5.63 0.45
CA GLY A 15 -2.51 -7.01 0.16
C GLY A 15 -2.03 -8.07 1.17
N ARG A 16 -1.77 -7.69 2.43
CA ARG A 16 -1.29 -8.59 3.49
C ARG A 16 -2.33 -8.81 4.59
N GLY A 17 -3.53 -9.23 4.18
CA GLY A 17 -4.65 -9.51 5.10
C GLY A 17 -5.38 -8.26 5.60
N ILE A 18 -6.61 -8.42 6.09
CA ILE A 18 -7.48 -7.30 6.49
C ILE A 18 -6.91 -6.54 7.69
N GLY A 19 -6.30 -7.23 8.65
CA GLY A 19 -5.66 -6.60 9.82
C GLY A 19 -4.52 -5.64 9.50
N SER A 20 -3.97 -5.68 8.26
CA SER A 20 -2.97 -4.71 7.80
C SER A 20 -3.55 -3.34 7.41
N GLY A 21 -4.88 -3.18 7.39
CA GLY A 21 -5.57 -1.97 6.95
C GLY A 21 -5.65 -1.80 5.41
N TRP A 22 -4.89 -2.59 4.65
CA TRP A 22 -4.80 -2.49 3.18
C TRP A 22 -4.94 -3.86 2.50
N GLY A 23 -5.67 -4.76 3.13
CA GLY A 23 -5.80 -6.15 2.70
C GLY A 23 -6.65 -6.33 1.44
N LYS A 24 -7.94 -5.98 1.52
CA LYS A 24 -8.94 -6.39 0.50
C LYS A 24 -8.76 -5.66 -0.84
N THR A 25 -8.63 -4.35 -0.80
CA THR A 25 -8.63 -3.50 -2.01
C THR A 25 -7.27 -2.90 -2.31
N CYS A 26 -6.26 -3.18 -1.49
CA CYS A 26 -4.94 -2.55 -1.58
C CYS A 26 -4.96 -1.01 -1.55
N GLY A 27 -6.08 -0.38 -1.17
CA GLY A 27 -6.29 1.06 -1.26
C GLY A 27 -6.82 1.57 -2.60
N SER A 28 -6.99 0.70 -3.59
CA SER A 28 -7.36 1.06 -4.95
C SER A 28 -8.87 1.17 -5.18
N GLY A 29 -9.70 0.87 -4.17
CA GLY A 29 -11.16 0.81 -4.29
C GLY A 29 -11.67 -0.48 -4.94
N HIS A 30 -12.94 -0.50 -5.38
CA HIS A 30 -13.60 -1.71 -5.89
C HIS A 30 -13.64 -1.80 -7.43
N LYS A 31 -13.91 -0.68 -8.11
CA LYS A 31 -14.15 -0.61 -9.56
C LYS A 31 -13.63 0.73 -10.08
N GLY A 32 -13.44 0.81 -11.40
CA GLY A 32 -13.01 2.03 -12.09
C GLY A 32 -11.69 1.82 -12.84
N GLN A 33 -11.35 2.73 -13.75
CA GLN A 33 -10.10 2.64 -14.53
C GLN A 33 -8.89 2.62 -13.59
N LYS A 34 -8.84 3.54 -12.62
CA LYS A 34 -7.75 3.67 -11.62
C LYS A 34 -7.54 2.47 -10.70
N SER A 35 -8.54 1.60 -10.54
CA SER A 35 -8.40 0.38 -9.73
C SER A 35 -7.75 -0.77 -10.49
N ARG A 36 -7.65 -0.66 -11.83
CA ARG A 36 -7.07 -1.69 -12.70
C ARG A 36 -5.60 -1.39 -12.97
N SER A 37 -4.82 -2.45 -13.20
CA SER A 37 -3.42 -2.33 -13.60
C SER A 37 -3.30 -1.51 -14.89
N GLY A 38 -2.39 -0.53 -14.90
CA GLY A 38 -2.19 0.37 -16.05
C GLY A 38 -3.31 1.39 -16.27
N GLY A 39 -4.30 1.47 -15.38
CA GLY A 39 -5.40 2.42 -15.49
C GLY A 39 -5.00 3.83 -15.06
N THR A 40 -4.36 4.57 -15.95
CA THR A 40 -4.21 6.04 -15.83
C THR A 40 -5.42 6.72 -16.45
N VAL A 41 -5.82 7.87 -15.91
CA VAL A 41 -6.77 8.79 -16.56
C VAL A 41 -6.02 10.05 -16.98
#